data_AF-A0A1X7SSG5-F1
#
_entry.id   AF-A0A1X7SSG5-F1
#
_cell.length_a   1.000
_cell.length_b   1.000
_cell.length_c   1.000
_cell.angle_alpha   90.00
_cell.angle_beta   90.00
_cell.angle_gamma   90.00
#
_symmetry.space_group_name_H-M   'P 1'
#
loop_
_entity.id
_entity.type
_entity.pdbx_description
1 polymer ?
#
loop_
_entity_poly.entity_id
_entity_poly.type
_entity_poly.pdbx_seq_one_letter_code
_entity_poly.pdbx_strand_id
1 'polypeptide(L)'
;INLPDNVTGRYYHSLSGWSVTPTTNWIIEFGGNTLYSDTAVIELRYTSDDDWSTSVIPLDQYQDQLRRRILSDWESLGAEKQLQIFQDRLQLQSEKEFYQEQLQREEQIQQDRDKEQQQLLQEKATLTQQLDDATTLLEQAEKDKSCLELEDYEKLKAKVADKELLITEILEEKTQVEEKKQIITEDYEKLKVKVADLLEEKGEQYLKEKQIITDLKEKELYIAKLVKERQERVLKQPIKETSSIGLQFNYLIPSMDSLDSSVIIAGQKLFILQGDRSHSL
;
A
#
# COMPACT_ATOMS: atom_id res chain seq x y z
N ILE A 1 -13.11 42.98 -103.54
CA ILE A 1 -11.80 43.43 -104.09
C ILE A 1 -12.07 44.50 -105.14
N ASN A 2 -11.76 45.76 -104.82
CA ASN A 2 -11.91 46.88 -105.76
C ASN A 2 -10.55 47.17 -106.37
N LEU A 3 -10.28 46.59 -107.54
CA LEU A 3 -9.06 46.89 -108.29
C LEU A 3 -9.20 48.25 -108.98
N PRO A 4 -8.12 49.04 -109.07
CA PRO A 4 -8.17 50.34 -109.73
C PRO A 4 -8.46 50.22 -111.23
N ASP A 5 -9.07 51.25 -111.81
CA ASP A 5 -9.59 51.26 -113.19
C ASP A 5 -8.50 51.00 -114.25
N ASN A 6 -7.25 51.31 -113.96
CA ASN A 6 -6.10 51.03 -114.84
C ASN A 6 -5.79 49.52 -114.96
N VAL A 7 -6.31 48.70 -114.05
CA VAL A 7 -6.25 47.24 -114.05
C VAL A 7 -7.55 46.66 -114.63
N THR A 8 -8.70 47.10 -114.12
CA THR A 8 -10.00 46.52 -114.52
C THR A 8 -10.46 46.93 -115.93
N GLY A 9 -10.00 48.08 -116.43
CA GLY A 9 -10.34 48.61 -117.75
C GLY A 9 -9.48 48.08 -118.90
N ARG A 10 -8.57 47.13 -118.64
CA ARG A 10 -7.62 46.62 -119.62
C ARG A 10 -8.11 45.38 -120.36
N TYR A 11 -8.00 45.38 -121.69
CA TYR A 11 -8.34 44.23 -122.55
C TYR A 11 -7.10 43.70 -123.28
N TYR A 12 -7.08 42.41 -123.63
CA TYR A 12 -5.97 41.76 -124.34
C TYR A 12 -4.59 41.82 -123.64
N HIS A 13 -4.58 41.73 -122.30
CA HIS A 13 -3.38 41.75 -121.47
C HIS A 13 -2.98 40.35 -120.99
N SER A 14 -1.76 40.24 -120.45
CA SER A 14 -1.24 39.04 -119.79
C SER A 14 -0.95 39.32 -118.31
N LEU A 15 -1.18 38.33 -117.45
CA LEU A 15 -0.94 38.40 -116.01
C LEU A 15 0.02 37.29 -115.56
N SER A 16 0.94 37.62 -114.65
CA SER A 16 1.77 36.67 -113.91
C SER A 16 1.69 36.97 -112.43
N GLY A 17 1.52 35.96 -111.57
CA GLY A 17 1.43 36.17 -110.12
C GLY A 17 2.41 35.31 -109.33
N TRP A 18 2.86 35.80 -108.18
CA TRP A 18 3.59 35.02 -107.19
C TRP A 18 3.37 35.54 -105.77
N SER A 19 3.66 34.69 -104.79
CA SER A 19 3.63 35.05 -103.37
C SER A 19 4.96 35.66 -102.95
N VAL A 20 4.93 36.86 -102.38
CA VAL A 20 6.12 37.56 -101.84
C VAL A 20 6.32 37.20 -100.38
N THR A 21 5.23 37.13 -99.63
CA THR A 21 5.17 36.68 -98.23
C THR A 21 3.96 35.75 -98.07
N PRO A 22 3.83 35.01 -96.95
CA PRO A 22 2.65 34.18 -96.70
C PRO A 22 1.31 34.93 -96.78
N THR A 23 1.30 36.26 -96.57
CA THR A 23 0.11 37.12 -96.56
C THR A 23 0.05 38.11 -97.72
N THR A 24 1.07 38.17 -98.58
CA THR A 24 1.18 39.15 -99.67
C THR A 24 1.50 38.48 -101.00
N ASN A 25 0.63 38.69 -101.98
CA ASN A 25 0.77 38.20 -103.36
C ASN A 25 0.91 39.37 -104.31
N TRP A 26 1.83 39.27 -105.27
CA TRP A 26 2.00 40.27 -106.31
C TRP A 26 1.56 39.70 -107.66
N ILE A 27 0.85 40.52 -108.42
CA ILE A 27 0.42 40.23 -109.79
C ILE A 27 1.05 41.28 -110.68
N ILE A 28 1.76 40.85 -111.72
CA ILE A 28 2.28 41.75 -112.74
C ILE A 28 1.44 41.63 -114.00
N GLU A 29 0.97 42.77 -114.45
CA GLU A 29 0.16 42.94 -115.66
C GLU A 29 0.99 43.59 -116.77
N PHE A 30 1.05 42.92 -117.93
CA PHE A 30 1.83 43.35 -119.09
C PHE A 30 0.99 43.37 -120.37
N GLY A 31 1.25 44.35 -121.25
CA GLY A 31 0.58 44.46 -122.55
C GLY A 31 -0.86 44.93 -122.42
N GLY A 32 -1.70 44.72 -123.44
CA GLY A 32 -3.11 45.14 -123.46
C GLY A 32 -3.39 46.42 -124.25
N ASN A 33 -4.67 46.64 -124.56
CA ASN A 33 -5.14 47.73 -125.41
C ASN A 33 -5.95 48.76 -124.60
N THR A 34 -5.27 49.75 -124.03
CA THR A 34 -5.85 50.91 -123.34
C THR A 34 -4.97 52.16 -123.50
N LEU A 35 -5.41 53.29 -122.93
CA LEU A 35 -4.60 54.52 -122.80
C LEU A 35 -3.39 54.36 -121.87
N TYR A 36 -3.32 53.28 -121.09
CA TYR A 36 -2.24 52.97 -120.16
C TYR A 36 -1.53 51.70 -120.66
N SER A 37 -0.46 51.84 -121.45
CA SER A 37 0.31 50.70 -121.97
C SER A 37 1.36 50.18 -120.99
N ASP A 38 1.59 50.91 -119.89
CA ASP A 38 2.67 50.62 -118.95
C ASP A 38 2.39 49.33 -118.17
N THR A 39 3.47 48.62 -117.86
CA THR A 39 3.48 47.48 -116.95
C THR A 39 3.12 47.93 -115.54
N ALA A 40 2.14 47.27 -114.92
CA ALA A 40 1.73 47.53 -113.55
C ALA A 40 1.99 46.32 -112.67
N VAL A 41 2.44 46.55 -111.43
CA VAL A 41 2.51 45.52 -110.39
C VAL A 41 1.40 45.81 -109.40
N ILE A 42 0.57 44.82 -109.11
CA ILE A 42 -0.57 44.89 -108.20
C ILE A 42 -0.22 44.05 -106.98
N GLU A 43 -0.18 44.67 -105.82
CA GLU A 43 -0.05 43.99 -104.54
C GLU A 43 -1.44 43.65 -104.01
N LEU A 44 -1.65 42.38 -103.71
CA LEU A 44 -2.78 41.83 -102.97
C LEU A 44 -2.29 41.43 -101.59
N ARG A 45 -2.81 42.05 -100.53
CA ARG A 45 -2.46 41.71 -99.16
C ARG A 45 -3.70 41.28 -98.39
N TYR A 46 -3.60 40.10 -97.81
CA TYR A 46 -4.58 39.59 -96.86
C TYR A 46 -4.35 40.26 -95.50
N THR A 47 -5.38 40.92 -94.99
CA THR A 47 -5.34 41.67 -93.72
C THR A 47 -5.89 40.82 -92.57
N SER A 48 -5.55 41.17 -91.33
CA SER A 48 -6.01 40.45 -90.13
C SER A 48 -7.52 40.47 -89.91
N ASP A 49 -8.22 41.36 -90.61
CA ASP A 49 -9.67 41.57 -90.50
C ASP A 49 -10.45 40.71 -91.52
N ASP A 50 -9.83 39.66 -92.07
CA ASP A 50 -10.37 38.78 -93.12
C ASP A 50 -10.73 39.52 -94.43
N ASP A 51 -10.05 40.65 -94.69
CA ASP A 51 -10.26 41.47 -95.88
C ASP A 51 -9.00 41.55 -96.77
N TRP A 52 -9.19 41.86 -98.05
CA TRP A 52 -8.15 41.98 -99.06
C TRP A 52 -7.91 43.43 -99.41
N SER A 53 -6.70 43.90 -99.14
CA SER A 53 -6.24 45.21 -99.61
C SER A 53 -5.49 45.08 -100.94
N THR A 54 -5.76 46.00 -101.86
CA THR A 54 -5.10 46.03 -103.17
C THR A 54 -4.39 47.36 -103.38
N SER A 55 -3.15 47.33 -103.85
CA SER A 55 -2.41 48.55 -104.20
C SER A 55 -1.60 48.36 -105.47
N VAL A 56 -1.31 49.44 -106.19
CA VAL A 56 -0.47 49.42 -107.39
C VAL A 56 0.92 49.89 -107.03
N ILE A 57 1.92 49.07 -107.33
CA ILE A 57 3.34 49.35 -107.19
C ILE A 57 3.88 49.77 -108.56
N PRO A 58 4.32 51.02 -108.72
CA PRO A 58 5.04 51.46 -109.91
C PRO A 58 6.28 50.59 -110.18
N LEU A 59 6.55 50.30 -111.46
CA LEU A 59 7.62 49.36 -111.83
C LEU A 59 9.01 49.83 -111.37
N ASP A 60 9.25 51.13 -111.28
CA ASP A 60 10.49 51.73 -110.77
C ASP A 60 10.67 51.50 -109.25
N GLN A 61 9.60 51.24 -108.51
CA GLN A 61 9.60 50.97 -107.06
C GLN A 61 9.58 49.48 -106.70
N TYR A 62 9.39 48.61 -107.70
CA TYR A 62 9.24 47.16 -107.50
C TYR A 62 10.37 46.55 -106.66
N GLN A 63 11.63 46.86 -107.00
CA GLN A 63 12.80 46.28 -106.34
C GLN A 63 12.91 46.73 -104.88
N ASP A 64 12.58 47.99 -104.60
CA ASP A 64 12.67 48.56 -103.26
C ASP A 64 11.55 48.03 -102.35
N GLN A 65 10.33 47.89 -102.88
CA GLN A 65 9.22 47.28 -102.15
C GLN A 65 9.50 45.81 -101.82
N LEU A 66 10.09 45.06 -102.76
CA LEU A 66 10.39 43.64 -102.57
C LEU A 66 11.40 43.46 -101.43
N ARG A 67 12.47 44.27 -101.44
CA ARG A 67 13.49 44.26 -100.38
C ARG A 67 12.89 44.59 -99.02
N ARG A 68 12.06 45.63 -98.93
CA ARG A 68 11.41 46.04 -97.68
C ARG A 68 10.54 44.94 -97.10
N ARG A 69 9.78 44.22 -97.94
CA ARG A 69 8.91 43.12 -97.51
C ARG A 69 9.70 41.93 -96.97
N ILE A 70 10.72 41.50 -97.71
CA ILE A 70 11.59 40.38 -97.30
C ILE A 70 12.31 40.71 -95.98
N LEU A 71 12.82 41.94 -95.83
CA LEU A 71 13.47 42.39 -94.59
C LEU A 71 12.49 42.43 -93.40
N SER A 72 11.30 43.01 -93.59
CA SER A 72 10.30 43.13 -92.53
C SER A 72 9.81 41.77 -92.00
N ASP A 73 9.57 40.81 -92.88
CA ASP A 73 9.15 39.47 -92.49
C ASP A 73 10.26 38.73 -91.74
N TRP A 74 11.51 38.92 -92.16
CA TRP A 74 12.66 38.30 -91.51
C TRP A 74 12.90 38.88 -90.11
N GLU A 75 12.70 40.18 -89.93
CA GLU A 75 12.71 40.84 -88.62
C GLU A 75 11.56 40.34 -87.72
N SER A 76 10.35 40.19 -88.27
CA SER A 76 9.19 39.65 -87.53
C SER A 76 9.42 38.21 -87.08
N LEU A 77 9.87 37.34 -88.00
CA LEU A 77 10.22 35.95 -87.70
C LEU A 77 11.36 35.85 -86.67
N GLY A 78 12.32 36.78 -86.72
CA GLY A 78 13.37 36.91 -85.72
C GLY A 78 12.82 37.28 -84.34
N ALA A 79 11.93 38.27 -84.28
CA ALA A 79 11.32 38.75 -83.04
C ALA A 79 10.40 37.69 -82.39
N GLU A 80 9.59 36.98 -83.17
CA GLU A 80 8.73 35.88 -82.70
C GLU A 80 9.55 34.75 -82.09
N LYS A 81 10.62 34.33 -82.75
CA LYS A 81 11.53 33.29 -82.20
C LYS A 81 12.18 33.73 -80.89
N GLN A 82 12.59 35.00 -80.79
CA GLN A 82 13.17 35.54 -79.56
C GLN A 82 12.14 35.59 -78.42
N LEU A 83 10.89 35.98 -78.71
CA LEU A 83 9.79 35.95 -77.74
C LEU A 83 9.51 34.54 -77.24
N GLN A 84 9.48 33.55 -78.14
CA GLN A 84 9.28 32.16 -77.77
C GLN A 84 10.40 31.66 -76.85
N ILE A 85 11.67 31.91 -77.21
CA ILE A 85 12.82 31.52 -76.38
C ILE A 85 12.75 32.17 -74.99
N PHE A 86 12.28 33.42 -74.91
CA PHE A 86 12.12 34.10 -73.63
C PHE A 86 11.01 33.49 -72.78
N GLN A 87 9.86 33.15 -73.38
CA GLN A 87 8.77 32.46 -72.71
C GLN A 87 9.20 31.08 -72.21
N ASP A 88 9.86 30.29 -73.05
CA ASP A 88 10.37 28.96 -72.69
C ASP A 88 11.37 29.04 -71.53
N ARG A 89 12.24 30.06 -71.52
CA ARG A 89 13.19 30.29 -70.42
C ARG A 89 12.49 30.63 -69.11
N LEU A 90 11.47 31.49 -69.15
CA LEU A 90 10.70 31.85 -67.96
C LEU A 90 9.96 30.63 -67.40
N GLN A 91 9.36 29.81 -68.28
CA GLN A 91 8.72 28.56 -67.87
C GLN A 91 9.72 27.62 -67.20
N LEU A 92 10.87 27.38 -67.84
CA LEU A 92 11.92 26.53 -67.29
C LEU A 92 12.44 27.05 -65.94
N GLN A 93 12.53 28.36 -65.77
CA GLN A 93 12.93 28.96 -64.50
C GLN A 93 11.87 28.68 -63.42
N SER A 94 10.59 28.91 -63.72
CA SER A 94 9.50 28.62 -62.77
C SER A 94 9.43 27.14 -62.38
N GLU A 95 9.69 26.24 -63.32
CA GLU A 95 9.74 24.79 -63.07
C GLU A 95 10.91 24.42 -62.15
N LYS A 96 12.10 25.01 -62.38
CA LYS A 96 13.25 24.81 -61.48
C LYS A 96 12.99 25.31 -60.06
N GLU A 97 12.40 26.50 -59.94
CA GLU A 97 12.03 27.07 -58.63
C GLU A 97 11.03 26.15 -57.92
N PHE A 98 10.03 25.62 -58.63
CA PHE A 98 9.08 24.65 -58.08
C PHE A 98 9.78 23.39 -57.55
N TYR A 99 10.66 22.75 -58.33
CA TYR A 99 11.37 21.55 -57.88
C TYR A 99 12.31 21.84 -56.70
N GLN A 100 12.95 23.00 -56.69
CA GLN A 100 13.83 23.40 -55.60
C GLN A 100 13.03 23.63 -54.30
N GLU A 101 11.86 24.25 -54.37
CA GLU A 101 10.96 24.40 -53.22
C GLU A 101 10.46 23.05 -52.70
N GLN A 102 10.14 22.10 -53.58
CA GLN A 102 9.74 20.75 -53.18
C GLN A 102 10.86 20.04 -52.42
N LEU A 103 12.08 20.11 -52.94
CA LEU A 103 13.25 19.51 -52.30
C LEU A 103 13.49 20.11 -50.91
N GLN A 104 13.41 21.45 -50.78
CA GLN A 104 13.56 22.13 -49.49
C GLN A 104 12.46 21.74 -48.49
N ARG A 105 11.21 21.60 -48.93
CA ARG A 105 10.12 21.12 -48.06
C ARG A 105 10.37 19.69 -47.61
N GLU A 106 10.82 18.82 -48.50
CA GLU A 106 11.11 17.42 -48.16
C GLU A 106 12.26 17.31 -47.16
N GLU A 107 13.33 18.08 -47.33
CA GLU A 107 14.43 18.20 -46.37
C GLU A 107 13.96 18.72 -45.02
N GLN A 108 13.11 19.75 -44.99
CA GLN A 108 12.56 20.29 -43.74
C GLN A 108 11.71 19.24 -43.00
N ILE A 109 10.84 18.53 -43.72
CA ILE A 109 10.02 17.46 -43.14
C ILE A 109 10.93 16.34 -42.59
N GLN A 110 11.99 15.98 -43.31
CA GLN A 110 12.94 14.99 -42.82
C GLN A 110 13.62 15.43 -41.52
N GLN A 111 14.10 16.69 -41.46
CA GLN A 111 14.72 17.23 -40.24
C GLN A 111 13.75 17.24 -39.06
N ASP A 112 12.49 17.60 -39.29
CA ASP A 112 11.49 17.63 -38.21
C ASP A 112 11.12 16.23 -37.73
N ARG A 113 11.03 15.24 -38.64
CA ARG A 113 10.91 13.82 -38.26
C ARG A 113 12.08 13.33 -37.43
N ASP A 114 13.31 13.70 -37.79
CA ASP A 114 14.52 13.29 -37.06
C ASP A 114 14.55 13.90 -35.66
N LYS A 115 14.15 15.17 -35.51
CA LYS A 115 13.99 15.83 -34.19
C LYS A 115 12.94 15.14 -33.34
N GLU A 116 11.77 14.81 -33.90
CA GLU A 116 10.72 14.08 -33.19
C GLU A 116 11.20 12.69 -32.72
N GLN A 117 11.92 11.95 -33.58
CA GLN A 117 12.51 10.67 -33.19
C GLN A 117 13.54 10.83 -32.07
N GLN A 118 14.38 11.85 -32.12
CA GLN A 118 15.36 12.12 -31.07
C GLN A 118 14.68 12.48 -29.74
N GLN A 119 13.62 13.29 -29.78
CA GLN A 119 12.84 13.64 -28.60
C GLN A 119 12.16 12.39 -27.99
N LEU A 120 11.56 11.54 -28.83
CA LEU A 120 10.96 10.28 -28.38
C LEU A 120 11.97 9.33 -27.74
N LEU A 121 13.19 9.24 -28.29
CA LEU A 121 14.26 8.44 -27.71
C LEU A 121 14.68 8.97 -26.33
N GLN A 122 14.77 10.29 -26.18
CA GLN A 122 15.10 10.93 -24.90
C GLN A 122 14.00 10.71 -23.85
N GLU A 123 12.73 10.85 -24.25
CA GLU A 123 11.58 10.60 -23.38
C GLU A 123 11.53 9.14 -22.94
N LYS A 124 11.73 8.20 -23.87
CA LYS A 124 11.83 6.77 -23.57
C LYS A 124 12.93 6.49 -22.56
N ALA A 125 14.12 7.06 -22.74
CA ALA A 125 15.23 6.88 -21.79
C ALA A 125 14.88 7.40 -20.39
N THR A 126 14.19 8.54 -20.32
CA THR A 126 13.73 9.12 -19.05
C THR A 126 12.69 8.23 -18.37
N LEU A 127 11.71 7.73 -19.12
CA LEU A 127 10.68 6.81 -18.60
C LEU A 127 11.28 5.47 -18.16
N THR A 128 12.27 4.95 -18.90
CA THR A 128 12.99 3.73 -18.50
C THR A 128 13.72 3.96 -17.17
N GLN A 129 14.43 5.08 -17.00
CA GLN A 129 15.07 5.39 -15.73
C GLN A 129 14.06 5.50 -14.57
N GLN A 130 12.94 6.17 -14.78
CA GLN A 130 11.89 6.27 -13.76
C GLN A 130 11.30 4.91 -13.38
N LEU A 131 11.16 4.01 -14.35
CA LEU A 131 10.67 2.65 -14.11
C LEU A 131 11.68 1.83 -13.30
N ASP A 132 12.96 1.94 -13.62
CA ASP A 132 14.04 1.29 -12.86
C ASP A 132 14.06 1.81 -11.41
N ASP A 133 14.01 3.13 -11.22
CA ASP A 133 13.96 3.76 -9.89
C ASP A 133 12.73 3.29 -9.10
N ALA A 134 11.55 3.29 -9.71
CA ALA A 134 10.31 2.82 -9.08
C ALA A 134 10.40 1.33 -8.69
N THR A 135 11.03 0.50 -9.53
CA THR A 135 11.23 -0.93 -9.25
C THR A 135 12.14 -1.13 -8.03
N THR A 136 13.24 -0.38 -7.94
CA THR A 136 14.14 -0.46 -6.77
C THR A 136 13.46 -0.04 -5.47
N LEU A 137 12.62 1.01 -5.51
CA LEU A 137 11.85 1.45 -4.35
C LEU A 137 10.83 0.40 -3.90
N LEU A 138 10.19 -0.28 -4.87
CA LEU A 138 9.20 -1.33 -4.59
C LEU A 138 9.89 -2.55 -3.95
N GLU A 139 11.02 -3.01 -4.49
CA GLU A 139 11.82 -4.08 -3.89
C GLU A 139 12.26 -3.75 -2.46
N GLN A 140 12.67 -2.50 -2.20
CA GLN A 140 13.05 -2.07 -0.86
C GLN A 140 11.86 -2.07 0.10
N ALA A 141 10.70 -1.56 -0.34
CA ALA A 141 9.48 -1.56 0.47
C ALA A 141 9.00 -2.98 0.81
N GLU A 142 9.12 -3.94 -0.11
CA GLU A 142 8.81 -5.34 0.15
C GLU A 142 9.76 -5.96 1.18
N LYS A 143 11.06 -5.68 1.08
CA LYS A 143 12.06 -6.12 2.07
C LYS A 143 11.76 -5.54 3.45
N ASP A 144 11.48 -4.23 3.52
CA ASP A 144 11.18 -3.54 4.77
C ASP A 144 9.89 -4.09 5.41
N LYS A 145 8.85 -4.33 4.61
CA LYS A 145 7.60 -4.94 5.08
C LYS A 145 7.84 -6.35 5.64
N SER A 146 8.60 -7.18 4.93
CA SER A 146 8.91 -8.54 5.39
C SER A 146 9.73 -8.54 6.68
N CYS A 147 10.63 -7.56 6.86
CA CYS A 147 11.41 -7.38 8.09
C CYS A 147 10.50 -7.04 9.29
N LEU A 148 9.59 -6.08 9.10
CA LEU A 148 8.63 -5.68 10.14
C LEU A 148 7.69 -6.82 10.55
N GLU A 149 7.19 -7.61 9.59
CA GLU A 149 6.34 -8.77 9.89
C GLU A 149 7.08 -9.84 10.72
N LEU A 150 8.38 -10.05 10.47
CA LEU A 150 9.21 -10.94 11.28
C LEU A 150 9.43 -10.39 12.70
N GLU A 151 9.73 -9.10 12.84
CA GLU A 151 9.94 -8.47 14.14
C GLU A 151 8.66 -8.52 15.01
N ASP A 152 7.50 -8.23 14.42
CA ASP A 152 6.21 -8.33 15.11
C ASP A 152 5.87 -9.79 15.50
N TYR A 153 6.17 -10.76 14.62
CA TYR A 153 5.99 -12.18 14.92
C TYR A 153 6.86 -12.64 16.09
N GLU A 154 8.15 -12.27 16.10
CA GLU A 154 9.06 -12.61 17.21
C GLU A 154 8.61 -11.97 18.54
N LYS A 155 8.16 -10.71 18.50
CA LYS A 155 7.64 -10.00 19.67
C LYS A 155 6.35 -10.63 20.21
N LEU A 156 5.45 -11.06 19.33
CA LEU A 156 4.24 -11.81 19.71
C LEU A 156 4.61 -13.16 20.33
N LYS A 157 5.56 -13.88 19.72
CA LYS A 157 6.05 -15.17 20.23
C LYS A 157 6.64 -15.05 21.64
N ALA A 158 7.44 -14.02 21.91
CA ALA A 158 7.98 -13.75 23.24
C ALA A 158 6.86 -13.50 24.27
N LYS A 159 5.86 -12.66 23.92
CA LYS A 159 4.71 -12.40 24.80
C LYS A 159 3.85 -13.64 25.06
N VAL A 160 3.74 -14.55 24.09
CA VAL A 160 3.03 -15.82 24.28
C VAL A 160 3.80 -16.70 25.26
N ALA A 161 5.12 -16.82 25.12
CA ALA A 161 5.96 -17.59 26.04
C ALA A 161 5.90 -17.05 27.49
N ASP A 162 5.95 -15.73 27.67
CA ASP A 162 5.80 -15.10 29.00
C ASP A 162 4.44 -15.41 29.64
N LYS A 163 3.37 -15.38 28.84
CA LYS A 163 2.02 -15.72 29.31
C LYS A 163 1.87 -17.21 29.63
N GLU A 164 2.48 -18.09 28.85
CA GLU A 164 2.50 -19.53 29.13
C GLU A 164 3.20 -19.82 30.47
N LEU A 165 4.35 -19.17 30.73
CA LEU A 165 5.03 -19.26 32.03
C LEU A 165 4.14 -18.78 33.18
N LEU A 166 3.48 -17.64 33.03
CA LEU A 166 2.57 -17.11 34.05
C LEU A 166 1.37 -18.04 34.29
N ILE A 167 0.83 -18.68 33.25
CA ILE A 167 -0.23 -19.68 33.38
C ILE A 167 0.28 -20.89 34.17
N THR A 168 1.51 -21.36 33.92
CA THR A 168 2.08 -22.49 34.66
C THR A 168 2.28 -22.18 36.15
N GLU A 169 2.76 -20.98 36.47
CA GLU A 169 2.94 -20.52 37.85
C GLU A 169 1.58 -20.46 38.60
N ILE A 170 0.56 -19.86 37.97
CA ILE A 170 -0.79 -19.80 38.55
C ILE A 170 -1.39 -21.19 38.76
N LEU A 171 -1.15 -22.14 37.85
CA LEU A 171 -1.63 -23.51 38.00
C LEU A 171 -0.96 -24.21 39.19
N GLU A 172 0.35 -24.02 39.36
CA GLU A 172 1.09 -24.57 40.49
C GLU A 172 0.63 -23.97 41.83
N GLU A 173 0.46 -22.65 41.90
CA GLU A 173 -0.12 -21.99 43.08
C GLU A 173 -1.53 -22.50 43.38
N LYS A 174 -2.38 -22.65 42.37
CA LYS A 174 -3.74 -23.19 42.53
C LYS A 174 -3.72 -24.61 43.09
N THR A 175 -2.80 -25.47 42.63
CA THR A 175 -2.65 -26.83 43.18
C THR A 175 -2.25 -26.80 44.65
N GLN A 176 -1.27 -25.96 45.03
CA GLN A 176 -0.87 -25.81 46.43
C GLN A 176 -2.01 -25.28 47.32
N VAL A 177 -2.83 -24.36 46.80
CA VAL A 177 -4.00 -23.84 47.52
C VAL A 177 -5.06 -24.93 47.73
N GLU A 178 -5.32 -25.77 46.72
CA GLU A 178 -6.28 -26.87 46.86
C GLU A 178 -5.78 -27.94 47.84
N GLU A 179 -4.49 -28.27 47.84
CA GLU A 179 -3.86 -29.15 48.84
C GLU A 179 -4.01 -28.59 50.26
N LYS A 180 -3.67 -27.31 50.46
CA LYS A 180 -3.85 -26.64 51.76
C LYS A 180 -5.31 -26.67 52.22
N LYS A 181 -6.26 -26.48 51.30
CA LYS A 181 -7.70 -26.53 51.59
C LYS A 181 -8.16 -27.94 51.98
N GLN A 182 -7.62 -29.00 51.35
CA GLN A 182 -7.87 -30.38 51.77
C GLN A 182 -7.37 -30.63 53.19
N ILE A 183 -6.13 -30.23 53.50
CA ILE A 183 -5.55 -30.38 54.85
C ILE A 183 -6.41 -29.68 55.91
N ILE A 184 -6.82 -28.43 55.66
CA ILE A 184 -7.69 -27.68 56.58
C ILE A 184 -9.04 -28.40 56.79
N THR A 185 -9.59 -29.00 55.73
CA THR A 185 -10.86 -29.73 55.80
C THR A 185 -10.73 -31.02 56.61
N GLU A 186 -9.65 -31.78 56.40
CA GLU A 186 -9.33 -32.98 57.18
C GLU A 186 -9.10 -32.65 58.66
N ASP A 187 -8.33 -31.60 58.95
CA ASP A 187 -8.09 -31.14 60.31
C ASP A 187 -9.39 -30.66 61.00
N TYR A 188 -10.28 -30.01 60.26
CA TYR A 188 -11.59 -29.59 60.77
C TYR A 188 -12.47 -30.78 61.15
N GLU A 189 -12.60 -31.80 60.28
CA GLU A 189 -13.37 -33.01 60.61
C GLU A 189 -12.73 -33.78 61.77
N LYS A 190 -11.40 -33.85 61.83
CA LYS A 190 -10.68 -34.46 62.96
C LYS A 190 -10.91 -33.72 64.27
N LEU A 191 -10.93 -32.38 64.24
CA LEU A 191 -11.23 -31.57 65.41
C LEU A 191 -12.67 -31.77 65.87
N LYS A 192 -13.62 -31.85 64.94
CA LYS A 192 -15.04 -32.09 65.21
C LYS A 192 -15.27 -33.43 65.91
N VAL A 193 -14.58 -34.50 65.50
CA VAL A 193 -14.59 -35.79 66.21
C VAL A 193 -14.06 -35.64 67.64
N LYS A 194 -12.90 -35.01 67.83
CA LYS A 194 -12.34 -34.77 69.18
C LYS A 194 -13.27 -33.97 70.09
N VAL A 195 -13.98 -32.99 69.55
CA VAL A 195 -14.95 -32.20 70.31
C VAL A 195 -16.15 -33.06 70.72
N ALA A 196 -16.61 -33.97 69.85
CA ALA A 196 -17.65 -34.93 70.20
C ALA A 196 -17.21 -35.90 71.31
N ASP A 197 -16.01 -36.46 71.20
CA ASP A 197 -15.43 -37.36 72.22
C ASP A 197 -15.33 -36.65 73.59
N LEU A 198 -14.82 -35.41 73.62
CA LEU A 198 -14.73 -34.61 74.85
C LEU A 198 -16.10 -34.27 75.46
N LEU A 199 -17.12 -34.03 74.64
CA LEU A 199 -18.48 -33.80 75.11
C LEU A 199 -19.10 -35.06 75.72
N GLU A 200 -18.83 -36.24 75.13
CA GLU A 200 -19.24 -37.53 75.67
C GLU A 200 -18.55 -37.82 77.00
N GLU A 201 -17.21 -37.68 77.07
CA GLU A 201 -16.45 -37.83 78.31
C GLU A 201 -16.94 -36.87 79.42
N LYS A 202 -17.19 -35.60 79.07
CA LYS A 202 -17.76 -34.63 80.00
C LYS A 202 -19.18 -35.00 80.45
N GLY A 203 -19.99 -35.54 79.54
CA GLY A 203 -21.34 -36.03 79.84
C GLY A 203 -21.33 -37.21 80.81
N GLU A 204 -20.43 -38.17 80.60
CA GLU A 204 -20.21 -39.29 81.51
C GLU A 204 -19.69 -38.83 82.89
N GLN A 205 -18.75 -37.88 82.91
CA GLN A 205 -18.23 -37.29 84.14
C GLN A 205 -19.36 -36.62 84.93
N TYR A 206 -20.20 -35.83 84.26
CA TYR A 206 -21.36 -35.18 84.88
C TYR A 206 -22.35 -36.19 85.47
N LEU A 207 -22.62 -37.31 84.79
CA LEU A 207 -23.47 -38.39 85.31
C LEU A 207 -22.87 -39.06 86.56
N LYS A 208 -21.56 -39.34 86.55
CA LYS A 208 -20.83 -39.89 87.71
C LYS A 208 -20.88 -38.95 88.91
N GLU A 209 -20.62 -37.65 88.70
CA GLU A 209 -20.71 -36.63 89.77
C GLU A 209 -22.14 -36.52 90.32
N LYS A 210 -23.16 -36.54 89.46
CA LYS A 210 -24.57 -36.53 89.87
C LYS A 210 -24.94 -37.76 90.72
N GLN A 211 -24.44 -38.94 90.37
CA GLN A 211 -24.64 -40.15 91.17
C GLN A 211 -24.02 -40.01 92.57
N ILE A 212 -22.77 -39.53 92.65
CA ILE A 212 -22.09 -39.30 93.94
C ILE A 212 -22.88 -38.30 94.81
N ILE A 213 -23.39 -37.21 94.23
CA ILE A 213 -24.23 -36.23 94.95
C ILE A 213 -25.51 -36.89 95.50
N THR A 214 -26.10 -37.82 94.74
CA THR A 214 -27.32 -38.52 95.15
C THR A 214 -27.03 -39.48 96.30
N ASP A 215 -25.97 -40.28 96.20
CA ASP A 215 -25.53 -41.19 97.26
C ASP A 215 -25.15 -40.44 98.54
N LEU A 216 -24.53 -39.26 98.43
CA LEU A 216 -24.23 -38.40 99.58
C LEU A 216 -25.49 -37.88 100.26
N LYS A 217 -26.50 -37.44 99.49
CA LYS A 217 -27.80 -37.01 100.04
C LYS A 217 -28.53 -38.14 100.77
N GLU A 218 -28.48 -39.36 100.26
CA GLU A 218 -29.05 -40.53 100.95
C GLU A 218 -28.33 -40.82 102.27
N LYS A 219 -26.99 -40.73 102.28
CA LYS A 219 -26.19 -40.88 103.50
C LYS A 219 -26.47 -39.77 104.51
N GLU A 220 -26.63 -38.52 104.08
CA GLU A 220 -27.05 -37.42 104.96
C GLU A 220 -28.42 -37.68 105.58
N LEU A 221 -29.39 -38.17 104.80
CA LEU A 221 -30.72 -38.54 105.31
C LEU A 221 -30.63 -39.68 106.34
N TYR A 222 -29.75 -40.65 106.11
CA TYR A 222 -29.50 -41.76 107.04
C TYR A 222 -28.84 -41.28 108.34
N ILE A 223 -27.86 -40.37 108.26
CA ILE A 223 -27.26 -39.74 109.43
C ILE A 223 -28.31 -38.93 110.20
N ALA A 224 -29.17 -38.18 109.52
CA ALA A 224 -30.26 -37.43 110.16
C ALA A 224 -31.23 -38.36 110.92
N LYS A 225 -31.52 -39.56 110.38
CA LYS A 225 -32.30 -40.60 111.09
C LYS A 225 -31.57 -41.11 112.34
N LEU A 226 -30.28 -41.47 112.23
CA LEU A 226 -29.49 -41.95 113.37
C LEU A 226 -29.34 -40.89 114.47
N VAL A 227 -29.21 -39.62 114.11
CA VAL A 227 -29.17 -38.50 115.08
C VAL A 227 -30.51 -38.37 115.80
N LYS A 228 -31.63 -38.48 115.08
CA LYS A 228 -32.97 -38.46 115.68
C LYS A 228 -33.18 -39.64 116.64
N GLU A 229 -32.74 -40.84 116.25
CA GLU A 229 -32.80 -42.05 117.08
C GLU A 229 -31.90 -41.95 118.32
N ARG A 230 -30.70 -41.38 118.21
CA ARG A 230 -29.81 -41.12 119.36
C ARG A 230 -30.43 -40.07 120.30
N GLN A 231 -31.06 -39.03 119.78
CA GLN A 231 -31.74 -38.02 120.59
C GLN A 231 -32.91 -38.62 121.38
N GLU A 232 -33.65 -39.58 120.80
CA GLU A 232 -34.73 -40.31 121.48
C GLU A 232 -34.22 -41.30 122.54
N ARG A 233 -33.03 -41.90 122.37
CA ARG A 233 -32.44 -42.84 123.36
C ARG A 233 -31.72 -42.16 124.54
N VAL A 234 -31.40 -40.86 124.45
CA VAL A 234 -30.73 -40.11 125.53
C VAL A 234 -31.69 -39.68 126.67
N LEU A 235 -33.01 -39.70 126.47
CA LEU A 235 -33.97 -39.22 127.47
C LEU A 235 -34.47 -40.28 128.48
N LYS A 236 -34.02 -41.54 128.41
CA LYS A 236 -34.47 -42.61 129.33
C LYS A 236 -33.33 -43.54 129.74
N GLN A 237 -32.57 -43.11 130.75
CA GLN A 237 -32.10 -43.89 131.93
C GLN A 237 -30.67 -43.52 132.37
N PRO A 238 -30.39 -43.57 133.70
CA PRO A 238 -29.27 -42.86 134.32
C PRO A 238 -27.96 -43.66 134.38
N ILE A 239 -26.89 -42.89 134.48
CA ILE A 239 -25.47 -43.24 134.60
C ILE A 239 -25.22 -44.33 135.66
N LYS A 240 -24.41 -45.33 135.29
CA LYS A 240 -23.58 -46.10 136.23
C LYS A 240 -22.16 -46.17 135.69
N GLU A 241 -21.25 -45.60 136.46
CA GLU A 241 -19.81 -45.75 136.32
C GLU A 241 -19.42 -47.21 136.57
N THR A 242 -18.56 -47.77 135.72
CA THR A 242 -17.77 -48.96 136.06
C THR A 242 -16.38 -48.87 135.42
N SER A 243 -15.38 -48.74 136.31
CA SER A 243 -14.04 -49.32 136.26
C SER A 243 -13.36 -49.50 134.90
N SER A 244 -12.36 -48.64 134.67
CA SER A 244 -11.25 -48.84 133.74
C SER A 244 -10.57 -50.21 133.98
N ILE A 245 -10.83 -51.18 133.11
CA ILE A 245 -10.12 -52.45 133.05
C ILE A 245 -9.03 -52.34 131.97
N GLY A 246 -7.78 -52.44 132.40
CA GLY A 246 -6.63 -52.44 131.50
C GLY A 246 -6.53 -53.76 130.76
N LEU A 247 -6.60 -53.71 129.42
CA LEU A 247 -6.17 -54.81 128.54
C LEU A 247 -4.75 -54.53 128.06
N GLN A 248 -3.80 -55.31 128.56
CA GLN A 248 -2.45 -55.45 128.02
C GLN A 248 -2.50 -56.20 126.69
N PHE A 249 -1.88 -55.63 125.65
CA PHE A 249 -1.53 -56.38 124.43
C PHE A 249 -0.01 -56.52 124.37
N ASN A 250 0.45 -57.78 124.37
CA ASN A 250 1.83 -58.16 124.13
C ASN A 250 2.17 -57.94 122.66
N TYR A 251 2.99 -56.93 122.36
CA TYR A 251 3.66 -56.82 121.06
C TYR A 251 5.07 -57.38 121.21
N LEU A 252 5.31 -58.53 120.57
CA LEU A 252 6.65 -59.04 120.27
C LEU A 252 7.32 -58.05 119.32
N ILE A 253 8.31 -57.31 119.82
CA ILE A 253 9.21 -56.47 119.02
C ILE A 253 10.48 -57.28 118.74
N PRO A 254 10.78 -57.66 117.48
CA PRO A 254 12.09 -58.17 117.13
C PRO A 254 13.15 -57.07 117.31
N SER A 255 14.18 -57.41 118.09
CA SER A 255 15.39 -56.64 118.36
C SER A 255 15.97 -56.00 117.10
N MET A 256 16.13 -54.67 117.16
CA MET A 256 16.59 -53.80 116.09
C MET A 256 18.06 -53.45 116.33
N ASP A 257 18.96 -54.07 115.57
CA ASP A 257 20.32 -53.58 115.35
C ASP A 257 20.41 -53.04 113.91
N SER A 258 20.88 -51.79 113.80
CA SER A 258 21.04 -50.94 112.60
C SER A 258 19.85 -50.02 112.25
N LEU A 259 19.79 -48.88 112.95
CA LEU A 259 19.28 -47.63 112.41
C LEU A 259 20.23 -46.49 112.79
N ASP A 260 20.75 -45.82 111.77
CA ASP A 260 21.05 -44.39 111.85
C ASP A 260 20.42 -43.77 110.58
N SER A 261 19.14 -43.39 110.66
CA SER A 261 18.66 -42.00 110.80
C SER A 261 18.79 -41.22 109.48
N SER A 262 17.71 -40.92 108.75
CA SER A 262 16.77 -39.89 109.18
C SER A 262 15.51 -39.86 108.30
N VAL A 263 14.38 -40.12 108.94
CA VAL A 263 13.03 -39.80 108.48
C VAL A 263 12.74 -38.34 108.83
N ILE A 264 12.46 -37.48 107.85
CA ILE A 264 11.54 -36.34 108.02
C ILE A 264 10.72 -36.20 106.73
N ILE A 265 9.49 -36.70 106.75
CA ILE A 265 8.45 -36.35 105.77
C ILE A 265 7.58 -35.28 106.43
N ALA A 266 7.70 -34.04 105.98
CA ALA A 266 6.76 -32.97 106.26
C ALA A 266 6.81 -31.96 105.10
N GLY A 267 5.63 -31.60 104.59
CA GLY A 267 5.46 -30.89 103.33
C GLY A 267 5.74 -29.38 103.35
N GLN A 268 5.11 -28.70 102.38
CA GLN A 268 5.27 -27.30 101.95
C GLN A 268 6.41 -27.13 100.95
N LYS A 269 6.33 -26.35 99.88
CA LYS A 269 5.31 -25.58 99.15
C LYS A 269 6.14 -24.90 98.04
N LEU A 270 5.47 -24.45 96.98
CA LEU A 270 5.85 -23.26 96.20
C LEU A 270 7.07 -23.31 95.24
N PHE A 271 6.72 -23.24 93.95
CA PHE A 271 7.24 -22.32 92.92
C PHE A 271 8.74 -22.04 92.84
N ILE A 272 9.35 -22.35 91.69
CA ILE A 272 10.24 -21.51 90.83
C ILE A 272 10.21 -22.21 89.43
N LEU A 273 9.51 -21.77 88.37
CA LEU A 273 9.68 -20.63 87.45
C LEU A 273 11.10 -20.38 86.90
N GLN A 274 11.22 -20.50 85.57
CA GLN A 274 12.17 -19.85 84.64
C GLN A 274 13.61 -20.37 84.49
N GLY A 275 13.94 -20.59 83.21
CA GLY A 275 15.19 -20.15 82.54
C GLY A 275 16.47 -20.90 82.94
N ASP A 276 17.52 -21.00 82.13
CA ASP A 276 17.80 -20.52 80.79
C ASP A 276 19.08 -21.30 80.35
N ARG A 277 19.28 -21.44 79.04
CA ARG A 277 20.55 -21.67 78.32
C ARG A 277 21.56 -22.72 78.83
N SER A 278 21.87 -23.65 77.93
CA SER A 278 23.24 -24.14 77.74
C SER A 278 23.67 -23.88 76.29
N HIS A 279 24.64 -22.97 76.15
CA HIS A 279 25.49 -22.86 74.98
C HIS A 279 26.36 -24.12 74.87
N SER A 280 26.45 -24.69 73.67
CA SER A 280 27.65 -25.40 73.22
C SER A 280 27.72 -25.30 71.69
N LEU A 281 28.83 -24.67 71.27
CA LEU A 281 29.52 -24.68 69.97
C LEU A 281 28.88 -25.42 68.78
#